data_AF-A0A914IMF0-F1
#
_entry.id   AF-A0A914IMF0-F1
#
_cell.length_a   1.000
_cell.length_b   1.000
_cell.length_c   1.000
_cell.angle_alpha   90.00
_cell.angle_beta   90.00
_cell.angle_gamma   90.00
#
_symmetry.space_group_name_H-M   'P 1'
#
loop_
_entity.id
_entity.type
_entity.pdbx_description
1 polymer ?
#
loop_
_entity_poly.entity_id
_entity_poly.type
_entity_poly.pdbx_seq_one_letter_code
_entity_poly.pdbx_strand_id
1 'polypeptide(L)'
;MATIEKASPKLLPVQTFGRKKFATAVALVKPGNGLIKINGRPIEHFQPEILRVKLQEPLLIVGKDKFANLNFKIRVTGGGYVSQIYALQEPLLIVGKDKFANLNFKIRVTGGGYVSQIYAVRQAIAKGLVAFYHKNVDEQSRRELKEQFVAYDRTLMVADPRATEPKKFGGPGARSRFQKSYR
;
A
#
# COMPACT_ATOMS: atom_id res chain seq x y z
N MET A 1 -31.87 36.38 20.07
CA MET A 1 -31.95 35.03 19.48
C MET A 1 -30.53 34.52 19.33
N ALA A 2 -30.08 33.62 20.22
CA ALA A 2 -28.74 33.05 20.14
C ALA A 2 -28.70 31.98 19.05
N THR A 3 -27.90 32.21 18.01
CA THR A 3 -27.56 31.20 17.01
C THR A 3 -26.80 30.08 17.72
N ILE A 4 -27.44 28.93 17.86
CA ILE A 4 -26.77 27.71 18.32
C ILE A 4 -25.80 27.30 17.21
N GLU A 5 -24.51 27.59 17.40
CA GLU A 5 -23.44 27.00 16.59
C GLU A 5 -23.47 25.48 16.80
N LYS A 6 -24.16 24.74 15.93
CA LYS A 6 -24.05 23.29 15.88
C LYS A 6 -22.59 22.96 15.60
N ALA A 7 -21.94 22.28 16.56
CA ALA A 7 -20.59 21.75 16.36
C ALA A 7 -20.53 20.97 15.04
N SER A 8 -19.60 21.35 14.16
CA SER A 8 -19.39 20.65 12.89
C SER A 8 -19.20 19.14 13.14
N PRO A 9 -19.85 18.26 12.34
CA PRO A 9 -19.71 16.83 12.53
C PRO A 9 -18.23 16.43 12.37
N LYS A 10 -17.69 15.72 13.36
CA LYS A 10 -16.30 15.26 13.33
C LYS A 10 -16.14 14.26 12.19
N LEU A 11 -15.32 14.61 11.19
CA LEU A 11 -14.97 13.72 10.08
C LEU A 11 -14.34 12.42 10.62
N LEU A 12 -14.95 11.28 10.26
CA LEU A 12 -14.55 10.00 10.82
C LEU A 12 -13.35 9.42 10.08
N PRO A 13 -12.36 8.86 10.79
CA PRO A 13 -11.25 8.15 10.16
C PRO A 13 -11.74 6.83 9.56
N VAL A 14 -11.12 6.43 8.44
CA VAL A 14 -11.48 5.19 7.73
C VAL A 14 -10.28 4.29 7.61
N GLN A 15 -10.46 3.01 7.92
CA GLN A 15 -9.44 1.98 7.75
C GLN A 15 -9.83 1.07 6.59
N THR A 16 -8.87 0.82 5.70
CA THR A 16 -9.04 -0.07 4.54
C THR A 16 -7.83 -0.97 4.38
N PHE A 17 -7.98 -2.02 3.58
CA PHE A 17 -6.89 -2.94 3.27
C PHE A 17 -6.80 -3.28 1.78
N GLY A 18 -5.58 -3.48 1.32
CA GLY A 18 -5.23 -4.01 0.00
C GLY A 18 -4.45 -5.30 0.14
N ARG A 19 -4.59 -6.21 -0.83
CA ARG A 19 -3.95 -7.53 -0.80
C ARG A 19 -3.50 -7.96 -2.18
N LYS A 20 -2.25 -8.39 -2.29
CA LYS A 20 -1.69 -9.01 -3.49
C LYS A 20 -0.81 -10.19 -3.09
N LYS A 21 -1.20 -11.40 -3.51
CA LYS A 21 -0.56 -12.65 -3.05
C LYS A 21 -0.51 -12.70 -1.51
N PHE A 22 0.69 -12.78 -0.95
CA PHE A 22 0.96 -12.79 0.50
C PHE A 22 1.12 -11.38 1.09
N ALA A 23 1.28 -10.34 0.26
CA ALA A 23 1.45 -8.97 0.74
C ALA A 23 0.09 -8.36 1.12
N THR A 24 0.04 -7.76 2.31
CA THR A 24 -1.13 -7.07 2.85
C THR A 24 -0.75 -5.64 3.22
N ALA A 25 -1.57 -4.68 2.79
CA ALA A 25 -1.39 -3.27 3.11
C ALA A 25 -2.64 -2.78 3.84
N VAL A 26 -2.46 -2.10 4.96
CA VAL A 26 -3.51 -1.51 5.77
C VAL A 26 -3.34 0.00 5.73
N ALA A 27 -4.33 0.71 5.20
CA ALA A 27 -4.35 2.17 5.11
C ALA A 27 -5.32 2.76 6.12
N LEU A 28 -4.86 3.76 6.85
CA LEU A 28 -5.67 4.62 7.70
C LEU A 28 -5.76 5.99 7.04
N VAL A 29 -6.98 6.38 6.67
CA VAL A 29 -7.31 7.65 6.03
C VAL A 29 -7.91 8.58 7.08
N LYS A 30 -7.35 9.78 7.19
CA LYS A 30 -7.81 10.84 8.09
C LYS A 30 -7.92 12.15 7.31
N PRO A 31 -8.83 13.07 7.68
CA PRO A 31 -8.76 14.44 7.17
C PRO A 31 -7.42 15.09 7.58
N GLY A 32 -6.83 15.90 6.72
CA GLY A 32 -5.57 16.61 6.99
C GLY A 32 -4.92 17.22 5.74
N ASN A 33 -3.61 17.43 5.75
CA ASN A 33 -2.90 18.26 4.76
C ASN A 33 -2.33 17.47 3.56
N GLY A 34 -2.90 16.31 3.20
CA GLY A 34 -2.44 15.56 2.03
C GLY A 34 -1.20 14.69 2.23
N LEU A 35 -0.80 14.40 3.48
CA LEU A 35 0.42 13.65 3.78
C LEU A 35 0.23 12.15 3.58
N ILE A 36 0.99 11.54 2.67
CA ILE A 36 0.99 10.10 2.40
C ILE A 36 2.28 9.47 2.94
N LYS A 37 2.13 8.59 3.94
CA LYS A 37 3.24 7.86 4.57
C LYS A 37 3.07 6.36 4.41
N ILE A 38 4.10 5.68 3.90
CA ILE A 38 4.21 4.22 3.80
C ILE A 38 5.26 3.74 4.79
N ASN A 39 4.87 2.89 5.74
CA ASN A 39 5.76 2.38 6.80
C ASN A 39 6.52 3.47 7.56
N GLY A 40 5.91 4.66 7.71
CA GLY A 40 6.50 5.82 8.39
C GLY A 40 7.37 6.72 7.51
N ARG A 41 7.67 6.34 6.27
CA ARG A 41 8.41 7.16 5.29
C ARG A 41 7.45 7.83 4.29
N PRO A 42 7.74 9.04 3.79
CA PRO A 42 6.96 9.66 2.72
C PRO A 42 7.09 8.89 1.40
N ILE A 43 6.08 8.97 0.55
CA ILE A 43 6.02 8.24 -0.74
C ILE A 43 7.17 8.60 -1.70
N GLU A 44 7.73 9.80 -1.59
CA GLU A 44 8.77 10.31 -2.47
C GLU A 44 10.10 9.56 -2.35
N HIS A 45 10.41 9.07 -1.15
CA HIS A 45 11.68 8.42 -0.80
C HIS A 45 11.67 6.91 -1.06
N PHE A 46 10.67 6.41 -1.78
CA PHE A 46 10.54 5.00 -2.09
C PHE A 46 11.35 4.66 -3.35
N GLN A 47 12.51 4.01 -3.16
CA GLN A 47 13.32 3.45 -4.25
C GLN A 47 12.88 2.01 -4.55
N PRO A 48 12.83 1.55 -5.82
CA PRO A 48 13.20 2.21 -7.06
C PRO A 48 12.08 3.06 -7.70
N GLU A 49 12.48 4.03 -8.51
CA GLU A 49 11.61 5.07 -9.08
C GLU A 49 10.48 4.53 -9.96
N ILE A 50 10.75 3.49 -10.76
CA ILE A 50 9.74 2.85 -11.64
C ILE A 50 8.52 2.43 -10.83
N LEU A 51 8.76 1.97 -9.61
CA LEU A 51 7.75 1.44 -8.72
C LEU A 51 7.11 2.52 -7.85
N ARG A 52 7.76 3.68 -7.72
CA ARG A 52 7.16 4.93 -7.21
C ARG A 52 6.06 5.44 -8.13
N VAL A 53 6.29 5.42 -9.45
CA VAL A 53 5.27 5.84 -10.44
C VAL A 53 3.98 5.04 -10.26
N LYS A 54 4.09 3.73 -10.05
CA LYS A 54 2.94 2.83 -9.79
C LYS A 54 2.16 3.18 -8.52
N LEU A 55 2.82 3.72 -7.50
CA LEU A 55 2.15 4.20 -6.28
C LEU A 55 1.43 5.53 -6.49
N GLN A 56 1.92 6.37 -7.42
CA GLN A 56 1.36 7.67 -7.74
C GLN A 56 0.17 7.62 -8.70
N GLU A 57 0.00 6.54 -9.48
CA GLU A 57 -1.14 6.36 -10.39
C GLU A 57 -2.52 6.69 -9.80
N PRO A 58 -2.95 6.17 -8.63
CA PRO A 58 -4.25 6.49 -8.06
C PRO A 58 -4.42 7.98 -7.72
N LEU A 59 -3.33 8.71 -7.48
CA LEU A 59 -3.34 10.16 -7.28
C LEU A 59 -3.54 10.90 -8.61
N LEU A 60 -2.86 10.44 -9.66
CA LEU A 60 -2.92 11.04 -11.00
C LEU A 60 -4.30 10.86 -11.64
N ILE A 61 -4.95 9.70 -11.47
CA ILE A 61 -6.25 9.39 -12.07
C ILE A 61 -7.37 10.30 -11.55
N VAL A 62 -7.32 10.61 -10.26
CA VAL A 62 -8.41 11.30 -9.55
C VAL A 62 -8.21 12.81 -9.53
N GLY A 63 -6.96 13.27 -9.63
CA GLY A 63 -6.58 14.66 -9.44
C GLY A 63 -6.12 14.96 -8.02
N LYS A 64 -5.16 15.90 -7.90
CA LYS A 64 -4.54 16.26 -6.61
C LYS A 64 -5.53 16.89 -5.62
N ASP A 65 -6.58 17.52 -6.12
CA ASP A 65 -7.54 18.29 -5.32
C ASP A 65 -8.29 17.43 -4.30
N LYS A 66 -8.65 16.21 -4.69
CA LYS A 66 -9.36 15.27 -3.80
C LYS A 66 -8.46 14.67 -2.71
N PHE A 67 -7.14 14.78 -2.86
CA PHE A 67 -6.16 14.25 -1.90
C PHE A 67 -5.55 15.32 -1.00
N ALA A 68 -5.60 16.60 -1.39
CA ALA A 68 -5.02 17.70 -0.61
C ALA A 68 -5.54 17.75 0.84
N ASN A 69 -6.79 17.32 1.05
CA ASN A 69 -7.45 17.33 2.35
C ASN A 69 -7.34 16.00 3.12
N LEU A 70 -6.54 15.04 2.67
CA LEU A 70 -6.51 13.67 3.22
C LEU A 70 -5.10 13.19 3.56
N ASN A 71 -4.91 12.79 4.82
CA ASN A 71 -3.71 12.12 5.28
C ASN A 71 -3.87 10.59 5.19
N PHE A 72 -2.89 9.93 4.58
CA PHE A 72 -2.80 8.48 4.47
C PHE A 72 -1.64 7.95 5.29
N LYS A 73 -1.94 7.08 6.27
CA LYS A 73 -0.94 6.29 6.99
C LYS A 73 -1.08 4.83 6.58
N ILE A 74 -0.11 4.32 5.84
CA ILE A 74 -0.14 2.98 5.26
C ILE A 74 0.91 2.13 5.96
N ARG A 75 0.48 0.98 6.47
CA ARG A 75 1.34 -0.09 6.97
C ARG A 75 1.28 -1.24 5.99
N VAL A 76 2.44 -1.71 5.55
CA VAL A 76 2.55 -2.83 4.62
C VAL A 76 3.28 -3.96 5.30
N THR A 77 2.63 -5.10 5.35
CA THR A 77 3.21 -6.36 5.78
C THR A 77 3.48 -7.21 4.55
N GLY A 78 4.78 -7.35 4.28
CA GLY A 78 5.36 -8.29 3.33
C GLY A 78 6.83 -8.02 3.07
N GLY A 79 7.61 -9.02 2.65
CA GLY A 79 9.05 -8.87 2.38
C GLY A 79 9.62 -9.95 1.44
N GLY A 80 10.39 -9.50 0.44
CA GLY A 80 11.55 -10.18 -0.12
C GLY A 80 12.81 -9.34 0.19
N TYR A 81 13.97 -9.98 0.18
CA TYR A 81 15.28 -9.62 0.76
C TYR A 81 15.80 -8.16 0.57
N VAL A 82 15.43 -7.45 -0.51
CA VAL A 82 16.11 -6.21 -0.96
C VAL A 82 15.82 -4.98 -0.08
N SER A 83 14.69 -4.93 0.63
CA SER A 83 14.32 -3.80 1.52
C SER A 83 15.07 -3.77 2.86
N GLN A 84 15.87 -4.80 3.17
CA GLN A 84 16.64 -4.91 4.41
C GLN A 84 18.03 -4.27 4.29
N ILE A 85 18.62 -4.27 3.09
CA ILE A 85 20.01 -3.88 2.87
C ILE A 85 20.12 -2.36 2.64
N TYR A 86 19.23 -1.74 1.85
CA TYR A 86 19.28 -0.29 1.59
C TYR A 86 18.89 0.59 2.78
N ALA A 87 18.07 0.10 3.73
CA ALA A 87 17.61 0.87 4.89
C ALA A 87 18.64 1.00 6.02
N LEU A 88 19.69 0.18 6.02
CA LEU A 88 20.80 0.23 6.99
C LEU A 88 22.08 0.80 6.37
N GLN A 89 22.30 0.63 5.06
CA GLN A 89 23.59 0.92 4.43
C GLN A 89 23.88 2.43 4.26
N GLU A 90 22.89 3.27 3.98
CA GLU A 90 23.08 4.74 3.93
C GLU A 90 23.34 5.38 5.32
N PRO A 91 22.52 5.14 6.36
CA PRO A 91 22.73 5.79 7.67
C PRO A 91 23.97 5.28 8.43
N LEU A 92 24.41 4.03 8.23
CA LEU A 92 25.61 3.48 8.88
C LEU A 92 26.91 4.03 8.29
N LEU A 93 26.90 4.38 6.99
CA LEU A 93 28.08 4.91 6.27
C LEU A 93 28.29 6.42 6.55
N ILE A 94 27.22 7.18 6.79
CA ILE A 94 27.27 8.64 6.99
C ILE A 94 27.56 9.03 8.45
N VAL A 95 27.07 8.25 9.42
CA VAL A 95 26.96 8.72 10.82
C VAL A 95 28.02 8.12 11.78
N GLY A 96 28.70 7.04 11.37
CA GLY A 96 29.70 6.33 12.19
C GLY A 96 29.08 5.44 13.28
N LYS A 97 29.73 4.29 13.58
CA LYS A 97 29.18 3.22 14.44
C LYS A 97 28.91 3.67 15.89
N ASP A 98 29.57 4.71 16.38
CA ASP A 98 29.60 5.08 17.79
C ASP A 98 28.35 5.84 18.27
N LYS A 99 27.62 6.52 17.38
CA LYS A 99 26.38 7.25 17.72
C LYS A 99 25.14 6.36 17.85
N PHE A 100 25.24 5.09 17.46
CA PHE A 100 24.13 4.14 17.45
C PHE A 100 24.06 3.22 18.67
N ALA A 101 24.99 3.34 19.63
CA ALA A 101 25.14 2.41 20.77
C ALA A 101 23.89 2.32 21.69
N ASN A 102 23.01 3.33 21.71
CA ASN A 102 21.84 3.39 22.60
C ASN A 102 20.48 3.36 21.87
N LEU A 103 20.43 2.96 20.59
CA LEU A 103 19.20 2.94 19.80
C LEU A 103 18.68 1.51 19.56
N ASN A 104 17.48 1.22 20.06
CA ASN A 104 16.80 -0.06 19.84
C ASN A 104 15.97 -0.04 18.54
N PHE A 105 16.39 -0.84 17.54
CA PHE A 105 15.64 -1.06 16.30
C PHE A 105 14.81 -2.35 16.38
N LYS A 106 13.48 -2.23 16.45
CA LYS A 106 12.58 -3.39 16.38
C LYS A 106 12.01 -3.54 14.97
N ILE A 107 12.67 -4.36 14.15
CA ILE A 107 12.26 -4.69 12.78
C ILE A 107 11.47 -6.00 12.82
N ARG A 108 10.16 -5.96 12.54
CA ARG A 108 9.35 -7.17 12.32
C ARG A 108 8.85 -7.19 10.87
N VAL A 109 9.33 -8.17 10.11
CA VAL A 109 9.01 -8.34 8.68
C VAL A 109 8.40 -9.72 8.48
N THR A 110 7.23 -9.78 7.84
CA THR A 110 6.62 -11.06 7.42
C THR A 110 5.94 -10.94 6.04
N GLY A 111 6.52 -11.57 4.99
CA GLY A 111 5.88 -12.22 3.82
C GLY A 111 5.57 -11.46 2.50
N GLY A 112 6.32 -11.63 1.40
CA GLY A 112 5.91 -11.25 0.02
C GLY A 112 6.80 -10.23 -0.72
N GLY A 113 7.00 -10.35 -2.04
CA GLY A 113 7.96 -9.54 -2.82
C GLY A 113 7.60 -8.04 -2.95
N TYR A 114 8.60 -7.22 -3.31
CA TYR A 114 8.50 -5.76 -3.43
C TYR A 114 7.37 -5.30 -4.37
N VAL A 115 7.27 -5.94 -5.54
CA VAL A 115 6.20 -5.66 -6.51
C VAL A 115 4.82 -5.94 -5.91
N SER A 116 4.62 -7.09 -5.25
CA SER A 116 3.32 -7.40 -4.63
C SER A 116 2.93 -6.41 -3.53
N GLN A 117 3.89 -5.89 -2.77
CA GLN A 117 3.63 -4.87 -1.76
C GLN A 117 3.08 -3.59 -2.38
N ILE A 118 3.67 -3.14 -3.49
CA ILE A 118 3.21 -1.92 -4.18
C ILE A 118 1.79 -2.07 -4.69
N TYR A 119 1.47 -3.20 -5.31
CA TYR A 119 0.09 -3.46 -5.76
C TYR A 119 -0.88 -3.51 -4.57
N ALA A 120 -0.47 -4.03 -3.41
CA ALA A 120 -1.29 -3.99 -2.20
C ALA A 120 -1.48 -2.55 -1.67
N VAL A 121 -0.44 -1.71 -1.69
CA VAL A 121 -0.53 -0.28 -1.31
C VAL A 121 -1.43 0.49 -2.27
N ARG A 122 -1.24 0.28 -3.58
CA ARG A 122 -2.01 0.90 -4.65
C ARG A 122 -3.51 0.63 -4.45
N GLN A 123 -3.87 -0.61 -4.12
CA GLN A 123 -5.24 -0.98 -3.75
C GLN A 123 -5.73 -0.32 -2.45
N ALA A 124 -4.89 -0.26 -1.42
CA ALA A 124 -5.27 0.31 -0.13
C ALA A 124 -5.53 1.81 -0.23
N ILE A 125 -4.77 2.56 -1.04
CA ILE A 125 -4.99 3.99 -1.31
C ILE A 125 -6.32 4.19 -2.02
N ALA A 126 -6.56 3.45 -3.12
CA ALA A 126 -7.75 3.63 -3.94
C ALA A 126 -9.02 3.26 -3.15
N LYS A 127 -9.03 2.13 -2.42
CA LYS A 127 -10.13 1.76 -1.53
C LYS A 127 -10.31 2.75 -0.38
N GLY A 128 -9.21 3.26 0.18
CA GLY A 128 -9.23 4.25 1.25
C GLY A 128 -9.95 5.53 0.84
N LEU A 129 -9.70 6.01 -0.39
CA LEU A 129 -10.38 7.18 -0.92
C LEU A 129 -11.88 6.95 -1.10
N VAL A 130 -12.27 5.87 -1.80
CA VAL A 130 -13.68 5.53 -2.04
C VAL A 130 -14.43 5.37 -0.70
N ALA A 131 -13.82 4.70 0.28
CA ALA A 131 -14.43 4.48 1.58
C ALA A 131 -14.52 5.76 2.43
N PHE A 132 -13.62 6.72 2.24
CA PHE A 132 -13.70 8.03 2.88
C PHE A 132 -14.87 8.85 2.32
N TYR A 133 -14.99 8.95 0.99
CA TYR A 133 -16.09 9.69 0.35
C TYR A 133 -17.46 9.10 0.68
N HIS A 134 -17.56 7.77 0.74
CA HIS A 134 -18.79 7.08 1.15
C HIS A 134 -19.29 7.48 2.55
N LYS A 135 -18.37 7.71 3.50
CA LYS A 135 -18.75 8.00 4.89
C LYS A 135 -18.93 9.48 5.19
N ASN A 136 -18.17 10.35 4.49
CA ASN A 136 -17.98 11.73 4.92
C ASN A 136 -18.48 12.78 3.92
N VAL A 137 -18.78 12.41 2.67
CA VAL A 137 -19.15 13.39 1.63
C VAL A 137 -20.51 13.04 1.04
N ASP A 138 -20.56 12.16 0.05
CA ASP A 138 -21.77 11.84 -0.70
C ASP A 138 -21.62 10.54 -1.52
N GLU A 139 -22.76 9.93 -1.85
CA GLU A 139 -22.82 8.64 -2.57
C GLU A 139 -22.50 8.79 -4.06
N GLN A 140 -22.77 9.95 -4.65
CA GLN A 140 -22.50 10.22 -6.06
C GLN A 140 -20.99 10.30 -6.34
N SER A 141 -20.25 11.12 -5.57
CA SER A 141 -18.79 11.22 -5.66
C SER A 141 -18.10 9.87 -5.45
N ARG A 142 -18.64 9.02 -4.56
CA ARG A 142 -18.13 7.65 -4.37
C ARG A 142 -18.26 6.83 -5.64
N ARG A 143 -19.41 6.90 -6.31
CA ARG A 143 -19.69 6.14 -7.54
C ARG A 143 -18.79 6.61 -8.68
N GLU A 144 -18.65 7.91 -8.85
CA GLU A 144 -17.76 8.51 -9.86
C GLU A 144 -16.31 8.08 -9.66
N LEU A 145 -15.79 8.17 -8.43
CA LEU A 145 -14.43 7.72 -8.10
C LEU A 145 -14.22 6.23 -8.38
N LYS A 146 -15.20 5.41 -8.00
CA LYS A 146 -15.14 3.97 -8.21
C LYS A 146 -15.16 3.63 -9.70
N GLU A 147 -15.99 4.30 -10.48
CA GLU A 147 -16.08 4.10 -11.93
C GLU A 147 -14.79 4.52 -12.62
N GLN A 148 -14.22 5.69 -12.26
CA GLN A 148 -12.91 6.13 -12.76
C GLN A 148 -11.79 5.12 -12.45
N PHE A 149 -11.74 4.59 -11.23
CA PHE A 149 -10.75 3.58 -10.88
C PHE A 149 -10.94 2.26 -11.62
N VAL A 150 -12.18 1.79 -11.80
CA VAL A 150 -12.47 0.54 -12.51
C VAL A 150 -12.20 0.69 -14.01
N ALA A 151 -12.52 1.84 -14.59
CA ALA A 151 -12.24 2.15 -16.00
C ALA A 151 -10.73 2.15 -16.29
N TYR A 152 -9.91 2.67 -15.38
CA TYR A 152 -8.45 2.60 -15.52
C TYR A 152 -7.90 1.18 -15.27
N ASP A 153 -8.20 0.62 -14.09
CA ASP A 153 -7.69 -0.70 -13.71
C ASP A 153 -8.54 -1.34 -12.60
N ARG A 154 -9.25 -2.42 -12.94
CA ARG A 154 -10.06 -3.21 -12.00
C ARG A 154 -9.27 -3.69 -10.77
N THR A 155 -7.96 -3.91 -10.92
CA THR A 155 -7.10 -4.38 -9.82
C THR A 155 -6.87 -3.34 -8.73
N LEU A 156 -7.25 -2.07 -8.92
CA LEU A 156 -7.27 -1.04 -7.87
C LEU A 156 -8.35 -1.30 -6.83
N MET A 157 -9.51 -1.77 -7.27
CA MET A 157 -10.67 -2.03 -6.40
C MET A 157 -10.74 -3.49 -5.96
N VAL A 158 -10.35 -4.44 -6.82
CA VAL A 158 -10.49 -5.88 -6.57
C VAL A 158 -9.13 -6.54 -6.41
N ALA A 159 -8.99 -7.39 -5.39
CA ALA A 159 -7.77 -8.16 -5.17
C ALA A 159 -7.60 -9.24 -6.25
N ASP A 160 -6.38 -9.43 -6.74
CA ASP A 160 -6.06 -10.53 -7.66
C ASP A 160 -5.98 -11.84 -6.87
N PRO A 161 -6.84 -12.85 -7.16
CA PRO A 161 -6.93 -14.07 -6.38
C PRO A 161 -5.75 -15.04 -6.61
N ARG A 162 -4.92 -14.79 -7.62
CA ARG A 162 -3.85 -15.73 -8.00
C ARG A 162 -2.84 -15.95 -6.87
N ALA A 163 -2.56 -17.22 -6.57
CA ALA A 163 -1.56 -17.69 -5.62
C ALA A 163 -0.68 -18.77 -6.26
N THR A 164 0.49 -19.03 -5.66
CA THR A 164 1.39 -20.08 -6.14
C THR A 164 0.75 -21.45 -5.92
N GLU A 165 0.67 -22.27 -6.96
CA GLU A 165 0.19 -23.64 -6.85
C GLU A 165 1.15 -24.48 -5.98
N PRO A 166 0.63 -25.36 -5.11
CA PRO A 166 1.47 -26.24 -4.31
C PRO A 166 2.24 -27.24 -5.18
N LYS A 167 3.42 -27.65 -4.71
CA LYS A 167 4.24 -28.68 -5.38
C LYS A 167 3.51 -30.02 -5.38
N LYS A 168 3.41 -30.67 -6.54
CA LYS A 168 2.91 -32.04 -6.66
C LYS A 168 4.09 -33.02 -6.57
N PHE A 169 3.88 -34.21 -6.00
CA PHE A 169 4.90 -35.27 -5.96
C PHE A 169 5.33 -35.68 -7.38
N GLY A 170 6.50 -36.28 -7.57
CA GLY A 170 6.93 -36.83 -8.87
C GLY A 170 7.46 -35.80 -9.89
N GLY A 171 8.03 -34.70 -9.40
CA GLY A 171 8.70 -33.69 -10.21
C GLY A 171 9.27 -32.54 -9.38
N PRO A 172 10.05 -31.64 -10.00
CA PRO A 172 10.67 -30.53 -9.28
C PRO A 172 9.69 -29.40 -8.93
N GLY A 173 8.52 -29.32 -9.56
CA GLY A 173 7.61 -28.17 -9.45
C GLY A 173 6.13 -28.55 -9.37
N ALA A 174 5.26 -27.53 -9.39
CA ALA A 174 3.81 -27.72 -9.30
C ALA A 174 3.23 -28.54 -10.46
N ARG A 175 3.78 -28.37 -11.67
CA ARG A 175 3.33 -29.07 -12.89
C ARG A 175 4.42 -29.86 -13.61
N SER A 176 5.68 -29.41 -13.52
CA SER A 176 6.83 -30.06 -14.17
C SER A 176 7.09 -31.44 -13.58
N ARG A 177 7.34 -32.43 -14.44
CA ARG A 177 7.70 -33.81 -14.09
C ARG A 177 9.16 -34.07 -14.41
N PHE A 178 9.76 -35.07 -13.76
CA PHE A 178 11.10 -35.52 -14.15
C PHE A 178 11.06 -36.10 -15.56
N GLN A 179 12.11 -35.83 -16.34
CA GLN A 179 12.26 -36.37 -17.69
C GLN A 179 12.30 -37.89 -17.65
N LYS A 180 11.52 -38.55 -18.52
CA LYS A 180 11.53 -40.00 -18.68
C LYS A 180 12.43 -40.38 -19.85
N SER A 181 13.24 -41.42 -19.69
CA SER A 181 13.85 -42.15 -20.80
C SER A 181 13.00 -43.39 -21.08
N TYR A 182 12.66 -43.61 -22.36
CA TYR A 182 12.01 -44.83 -22.82
C TYR A 182 13.06 -45.70 -23.51
N ARG A 183 13.01 -47.00 -23.28
CA ARG A 183 13.79 -48.03 -23.97
C ARG A 183 12.82 -49.00 -24.64
#